data_AF-A0AAD7VNU8-F1
#
_entry.id   AF-A0AAD7VNU8-F1
#
_cell.length_a   1.000
_cell.length_b   1.000
_cell.length_c   1.000
_cell.angle_alpha   90.00
_cell.angle_beta   90.00
_cell.angle_gamma   90.00
#
_symmetry.space_group_name_H-M   'P 1'
#
loop_
_entity.id
_entity.type
_entity.pdbx_description
1 polymer ?
#
loop_
_entity_poly.entity_id
_entity_poly.type
_entity_poly.pdbx_seq_one_letter_code
_entity_poly.pdbx_strand_id
1 'polypeptide(L)'
;MPAKVYRSLLQELSEWMTSARSQQPPAVSRLLQQTLDMSAPPPPPPPHATGSESTSDSTLDQLHQQLKTFAQEQFRSVAEEHSGEAAEKKTRDAIEILTYLRSQRTYKALLDKYNPTATLEDHERIRLTARRVGLELPKDIQERFQKEDELADNGPNVDEKTDNDRDNK
;
A
#
# COMPACT_ATOMS: atom_id res chain seq x y z
N MET A 1 10.45 20.72 -3.51
CA MET A 1 10.56 19.94 -2.26
C MET A 1 11.68 18.92 -2.43
N PRO A 2 12.67 18.87 -1.53
CA PRO A 2 13.78 17.92 -1.66
C PRO A 2 13.30 16.47 -1.42
N ALA A 3 13.65 15.54 -2.32
CA ALA A 3 13.21 14.13 -2.29
C ALA A 3 13.50 13.39 -0.97
N LYS A 4 14.52 13.85 -0.22
CA LYS A 4 14.87 13.31 1.10
C LYS A 4 13.79 13.54 2.16
N VAL A 5 13.11 14.70 2.10
CA VAL A 5 12.04 15.06 3.05
C VAL A 5 10.78 14.23 2.79
N TYR A 6 10.49 13.93 1.52
CA TYR A 6 9.39 13.03 1.16
C TYR A 6 9.67 11.59 1.61
N ARG A 7 10.91 11.13 1.45
CA ARG A 7 11.32 9.78 1.90
C ARG A 7 11.24 9.64 3.42
N SER A 8 11.66 10.64 4.19
CA SER A 8 11.54 10.61 5.65
C SER A 8 10.08 10.64 6.10
N LEU A 9 9.22 11.46 5.47
CA LEU A 9 7.78 11.48 5.76
C LEU A 9 7.09 10.15 5.44
N LEU A 10 7.45 9.49 4.34
CA LEU A 10 6.92 8.17 3.99
C LEU A 10 7.41 7.08 4.95
N GLN A 11 8.66 7.18 5.40
CA GLN A 11 9.23 6.24 6.35
C GLN A 11 8.58 6.38 7.72
N GLU A 12 8.37 7.61 8.18
CA GLU A 12 7.64 7.94 9.41
C GLU A 12 6.17 7.53 9.35
N LEU A 13 5.50 7.70 8.20
CA LEU A 13 4.15 7.18 7.98
C LEU A 13 4.11 5.65 7.98
N SER A 14 5.12 4.98 7.43
CA SER A 14 5.20 3.51 7.44
C SER A 14 5.44 2.98 8.85
N GLU A 15 6.24 3.68 9.65
CA GLU A 15 6.52 3.39 11.05
C GLU A 15 5.29 3.64 11.93
N TRP A 16 4.52 4.69 11.65
CA TRP A 16 3.23 4.92 12.31
C TRP A 16 2.18 3.88 11.92
N MET A 17 2.13 3.45 10.65
CA MET A 17 1.22 2.39 10.20
C MET A 17 1.60 1.00 10.74
N THR A 18 2.89 0.70 10.91
CA THR A 18 3.35 -0.55 11.54
C THR A 18 3.23 -0.52 13.06
N SER A 19 3.48 0.63 13.69
CA SER A 19 3.25 0.85 15.13
C SER A 19 1.76 0.75 15.48
N ALA A 20 0.87 1.35 14.67
CA ALA A 20 -0.58 1.22 14.83
C ALA A 20 -1.06 -0.23 14.61
N ARG A 21 -0.42 -0.99 13.72
CA ARG A 21 -0.69 -2.43 13.51
C ARG A 21 -0.20 -3.28 14.69
N SER A 22 0.86 -2.87 15.38
CA SER A 22 1.35 -3.54 16.59
C SER A 22 0.54 -3.25 17.85
N GLN A 23 -0.27 -2.18 17.85
CA GLN A 23 -1.22 -1.84 18.93
C GLN A 23 -2.63 -2.41 18.72
N GLN A 24 -2.85 -3.36 17.80
CA GLN A 24 -4.12 -4.07 17.74
C GLN A 24 -4.35 -4.81 19.07
N PRO A 25 -5.48 -4.57 19.78
CA PRO A 25 -5.77 -5.30 20.99
C PRO A 25 -5.83 -6.80 20.68
N PRO A 26 -5.37 -7.68 21.59
CA PRO A 26 -5.22 -9.12 21.35
C PRO A 26 -6.54 -9.83 21.01
N ALA A 27 -7.69 -9.15 21.15
CA ALA A 27 -9.00 -9.65 20.75
C ALA A 27 -9.19 -9.70 19.22
N VAL A 28 -8.71 -8.68 18.48
CA VAL A 28 -8.95 -8.59 17.02
C VAL A 28 -8.02 -9.53 16.25
N SER A 29 -6.79 -9.70 16.72
CA SER A 29 -5.84 -10.67 16.14
C SER A 29 -6.27 -12.12 16.41
N ARG A 30 -6.86 -12.41 17.59
CA ARG A 30 -7.43 -13.74 17.88
C ARG A 30 -8.62 -14.07 16.99
N LEU A 31 -9.49 -13.10 16.71
CA LEU A 31 -10.66 -13.32 15.85
C LEU A 31 -10.24 -13.58 14.39
N LEU A 32 -9.25 -12.83 13.89
CA LEU A 32 -8.68 -13.07 12.56
C LEU A 32 -7.92 -14.41 12.46
N GLN A 33 -7.19 -14.80 13.51
CA GLN A 33 -6.56 -16.13 13.58
C GLN A 33 -7.60 -17.25 13.60
N GLN A 34 -8.74 -17.03 14.28
CA GLN A 34 -9.83 -18.00 14.34
C GLN A 34 -10.55 -18.17 12.99
N THR A 35 -10.64 -17.12 12.16
CA THR A 35 -11.18 -17.26 10.79
C THR A 35 -10.23 -17.97 9.82
N LEU A 36 -8.92 -17.88 10.05
CA LEU A 36 -7.92 -18.51 9.18
C LEU A 36 -7.72 -20.00 9.51
N ASP A 37 -8.00 -20.43 10.75
CA ASP A 37 -7.86 -21.83 11.18
C ASP A 37 -9.12 -22.69 10.93
N MET A 38 -10.23 -22.10 10.48
CA MET A 38 -11.48 -22.83 10.19
C MET A 38 -11.57 -23.32 8.72
N SER A 39 -10.52 -23.99 8.26
CA SER A 39 -10.54 -24.82 7.04
C SER A 39 -10.66 -26.32 7.37
N ALA A 40 -11.48 -26.66 8.37
CA ALA A 40 -11.89 -28.04 8.67
C ALA A 40 -13.35 -28.27 8.23
N PRO A 41 -13.68 -29.40 7.59
CA PRO A 41 -15.03 -29.66 7.07
C PRO A 41 -16.06 -29.74 8.22
N PRO A 42 -17.25 -29.13 8.06
CA PRO A 42 -18.24 -29.06 9.13
C PRO A 42 -18.84 -30.44 9.45
N PRO A 43 -19.15 -30.75 10.72
CA PRO A 43 -19.92 -31.95 11.08
C PRO A 43 -21.33 -31.89 10.47
N PRO A 44 -21.94 -33.05 10.13
CA PRO A 44 -23.24 -33.07 9.47
C PRO A 44 -24.35 -32.45 10.34
N PRO A 45 -25.22 -31.61 9.76
CA PRO A 45 -26.28 -30.93 10.50
C PRO A 45 -27.39 -31.91 10.94
N PRO A 46 -28.04 -31.67 12.09
CA PRO A 46 -29.27 -32.37 12.42
C PRO A 46 -30.36 -32.02 11.37
N PRO A 47 -31.19 -32.99 10.96
CA PRO A 47 -32.36 -32.68 10.16
C PRO A 47 -33.26 -31.77 11.00
N HIS A 48 -33.91 -30.78 10.40
CA HIS A 48 -35.28 -30.29 10.62
C HIS A 48 -35.36 -28.78 10.29
N ALA A 49 -36.32 -28.47 9.42
CA ALA A 49 -36.96 -27.18 9.20
C ALA A 49 -36.18 -26.10 8.42
N THR A 50 -36.41 -26.17 7.11
CA THR A 50 -36.53 -25.06 6.16
C THR A 50 -37.12 -23.77 6.76
N GLY A 51 -36.41 -22.65 6.60
CA GLY A 51 -36.94 -21.32 6.90
C GLY A 51 -35.93 -20.19 6.72
N SER A 52 -35.96 -19.57 5.54
CA SER A 52 -35.57 -18.19 5.25
C SER A 52 -34.09 -17.80 5.25
N GLU A 53 -33.59 -17.62 4.03
CA GLU A 53 -32.41 -16.88 3.61
C GLU A 53 -32.40 -15.45 4.20
N SER A 54 -31.22 -14.96 4.62
CA SER A 54 -30.80 -13.54 4.80
C SER A 54 -29.88 -13.29 6.01
N THR A 55 -28.90 -14.16 6.31
CA THR A 55 -27.92 -13.93 7.40
C THR A 55 -26.55 -13.47 6.92
N SER A 56 -26.24 -13.57 5.63
CA SER A 56 -24.92 -13.22 5.07
C SER A 56 -24.61 -11.72 5.17
N ASP A 57 -25.58 -10.84 4.87
CA ASP A 57 -25.38 -9.39 4.88
C ASP A 57 -25.26 -8.81 6.31
N SER A 58 -25.93 -9.42 7.29
CA SER A 58 -25.91 -8.93 8.68
C SER A 58 -24.53 -9.01 9.33
N THR A 59 -23.68 -9.97 8.92
CA THR A 59 -22.34 -10.14 9.49
C THR A 59 -21.38 -9.02 9.08
N LEU A 60 -21.50 -8.56 7.84
CA LEU A 60 -20.70 -7.46 7.30
C LEU A 60 -21.12 -6.13 7.94
N ASP A 61 -22.43 -5.91 8.07
CA ASP A 61 -22.96 -4.74 8.78
C ASP A 61 -22.53 -4.72 10.26
N GLN A 62 -22.49 -5.88 10.91
CA GLN A 62 -22.02 -5.99 12.29
C GLN A 62 -20.53 -5.66 12.42
N LEU A 63 -19.68 -6.11 11.49
CA LEU A 63 -18.26 -5.75 11.45
C LEU A 63 -18.07 -4.25 11.22
N HIS A 64 -18.79 -3.67 10.25
CA HIS A 64 -18.75 -2.23 10.01
C HIS A 64 -19.13 -1.42 11.25
N GLN A 65 -20.16 -1.86 11.99
CA GLN A 65 -20.54 -1.24 13.25
C GLN A 65 -19.43 -1.36 14.30
N GLN A 66 -18.81 -2.53 14.47
CA GLN A 66 -17.72 -2.74 15.42
C GLN A 66 -16.46 -1.92 15.08
N LEU A 67 -16.11 -1.82 13.80
CA LEU A 67 -14.99 -0.99 13.36
C LEU A 67 -15.27 0.49 13.64
N LYS A 68 -16.51 0.94 13.40
CA LYS A 68 -16.93 2.32 13.66
C LYS A 68 -16.87 2.64 15.16
N THR A 69 -17.36 1.75 16.03
CA THR A 69 -17.30 1.97 17.49
C THR A 69 -15.86 1.99 17.97
N PHE A 70 -15.01 1.07 17.51
CA PHE A 70 -13.59 1.05 17.86
C PHE A 70 -12.89 2.34 17.42
N ALA A 71 -13.08 2.77 16.18
CA ALA A 71 -12.49 4.02 15.69
C ALA A 71 -12.94 5.22 16.54
N GLN A 72 -14.23 5.30 16.86
CA GLN A 72 -14.75 6.37 17.72
C GLN A 72 -14.14 6.36 19.12
N GLU A 73 -13.96 5.19 19.73
CA GLU A 73 -13.32 5.04 21.05
C GLU A 73 -11.85 5.45 21.02
N GLN A 74 -11.10 5.07 19.98
CA GLN A 74 -9.70 5.46 19.80
C GLN A 74 -9.53 6.97 19.60
N PHE A 75 -10.40 7.60 18.81
CA PHE A 75 -10.35 9.06 18.64
C PHE A 75 -10.77 9.80 19.91
N ARG A 76 -11.72 9.25 20.67
CA ARG A 76 -12.19 9.85 21.91
C ARG A 76 -11.12 9.81 23.00
N SER A 77 -10.41 8.70 23.20
CA SER A 77 -9.33 8.64 24.19
C SER A 77 -8.22 9.65 23.89
N VAL A 78 -7.85 9.78 22.60
CA VAL A 78 -6.84 10.74 22.14
C VAL A 78 -7.29 12.21 22.27
N ALA A 79 -8.60 12.47 22.27
CA ALA A 79 -9.19 13.79 22.49
C ALA A 79 -9.23 14.16 23.98
N GLU A 80 -9.57 13.22 24.86
CA GLU A 80 -9.63 13.44 26.32
C GLU A 80 -8.23 13.65 26.92
N GLU A 81 -7.19 12.98 26.40
CA GLU A 81 -5.80 13.16 26.86
C GLU A 81 -5.20 14.54 26.55
N HIS A 82 -5.81 15.30 25.63
CA HIS A 82 -5.26 16.56 25.12
C HIS A 82 -6.27 17.70 25.22
N SER A 83 -6.79 17.97 26.42
CA SER A 83 -7.66 19.13 26.64
C SER A 83 -6.88 20.46 26.49
N GLY A 84 -7.25 21.28 25.49
CA GLY A 84 -6.67 22.62 25.25
C GLY A 84 -6.08 22.82 23.85
N GLU A 85 -5.06 23.68 23.71
CA GLU A 85 -4.39 24.03 22.44
C GLU A 85 -3.90 22.79 21.65
N ALA A 86 -3.60 21.69 22.33
CA ALA A 86 -3.22 20.41 21.71
C ALA A 86 -4.39 19.74 20.96
N ALA A 87 -5.62 19.80 21.47
CA ALA A 87 -6.80 19.32 20.73
C ALA A 87 -7.03 20.14 19.46
N GLU A 88 -6.89 21.47 19.54
CA GLU A 88 -7.02 22.35 18.38
C GLU A 88 -6.00 22.01 17.29
N LYS A 89 -4.73 21.81 17.65
CA LYS A 89 -3.69 21.36 16.70
C LYS A 89 -4.05 20.01 16.06
N LYS A 90 -4.47 19.01 16.84
CA LYS A 90 -4.90 17.72 16.30
C LYS A 90 -6.09 17.82 15.37
N THR A 91 -7.06 18.69 15.66
CA THR A 91 -8.21 18.89 14.76
C THR A 91 -7.77 19.51 13.44
N ARG A 92 -6.83 20.46 13.47
CA ARG A 92 -6.23 21.05 12.27
C ARG A 92 -5.48 20.00 11.46
N ASP A 93 -4.63 19.20 12.10
CA ASP A 93 -3.87 18.13 11.46
C ASP A 93 -4.81 17.12 10.79
N ALA A 94 -5.92 16.76 11.46
CA ALA A 94 -6.93 15.86 10.90
C ALA A 94 -7.60 16.45 9.63
N ILE A 95 -7.88 17.75 9.60
CA ILE A 95 -8.43 18.44 8.43
C ILE A 95 -7.40 18.47 7.29
N GLU A 96 -6.13 18.70 7.59
CA GLU A 96 -5.04 18.70 6.62
C GLU A 96 -4.87 17.31 5.98
N ILE A 97 -4.85 16.25 6.80
CA ILE A 97 -4.79 14.86 6.33
C ILE A 97 -6.01 14.52 5.47
N LEU A 98 -7.21 14.88 5.91
CA LEU A 98 -8.43 14.63 5.14
C LEU A 98 -8.41 15.35 3.79
N THR A 99 -7.88 16.58 3.76
CA THR A 99 -7.71 17.35 2.53
C THR A 99 -6.70 16.69 1.60
N TYR A 100 -5.57 16.22 2.14
CA TYR A 100 -4.56 15.48 1.39
C TYR A 100 -5.10 14.16 0.82
N LEU A 101 -5.85 13.38 1.60
CA LEU A 101 -6.44 12.12 1.11
C LEU A 101 -7.46 12.35 -0.01
N ARG A 102 -8.25 13.43 0.08
CA ARG A 102 -9.15 13.85 -1.00
C ARG A 102 -8.38 14.23 -2.26
N SER A 103 -7.34 15.05 -2.13
CA SER A 103 -6.52 15.46 -3.27
C SER A 103 -5.77 14.27 -3.89
N GLN A 104 -5.31 13.31 -3.10
CA GLN A 104 -4.63 12.10 -3.56
C GLN A 104 -5.56 11.21 -4.41
N ARG A 105 -6.82 11.05 -4.00
CA ARG A 105 -7.82 10.32 -4.80
C ARG A 105 -8.06 11.00 -6.15
N THR A 106 -8.20 12.33 -6.16
CA THR A 106 -8.38 13.11 -7.39
C THR A 106 -7.15 13.05 -8.30
N TYR A 107 -5.95 13.18 -7.72
CA TYR A 107 -4.69 13.06 -8.44
C TYR A 107 -4.57 11.72 -9.13
N LYS A 108 -4.86 10.61 -8.42
CA LYS A 108 -4.84 9.27 -9.00
C LYS A 108 -5.81 9.16 -10.19
N ALA A 109 -7.04 9.64 -10.03
CA ALA A 109 -8.03 9.62 -11.11
C ALA A 109 -7.59 10.45 -12.34
N LEU A 110 -6.93 11.59 -12.13
CA LEU A 110 -6.37 12.39 -13.22
C LEU A 110 -5.19 11.68 -13.89
N LEU A 111 -4.32 11.06 -13.11
CA LEU A 111 -3.17 10.33 -13.63
C LEU A 111 -3.62 9.18 -14.55
N ASP A 112 -4.59 8.40 -14.09
CA ASP A 112 -5.15 7.28 -14.87
C ASP A 112 -5.77 7.76 -16.19
N LYS A 113 -6.40 8.95 -16.20
CA LYS A 113 -7.06 9.51 -17.39
C LYS A 113 -6.10 10.15 -18.38
N TYR A 114 -5.14 10.92 -17.89
CA TYR A 114 -4.29 11.77 -18.73
C TYR A 114 -2.93 11.13 -19.03
N ASN A 115 -2.48 10.17 -18.20
CA ASN A 115 -1.24 9.45 -18.42
C ASN A 115 -1.43 7.93 -18.28
N PRO A 116 -2.26 7.31 -19.13
CA PRO A 116 -2.46 5.86 -19.12
C PRO A 116 -1.19 5.09 -19.54
N THR A 117 -0.25 5.76 -20.21
CA THR A 117 1.04 5.17 -20.61
C THR A 117 2.08 5.19 -19.52
N ALA A 118 1.78 5.72 -18.32
CA ALA A 118 2.73 5.77 -17.20
C ALA A 118 3.12 4.37 -16.70
N THR A 119 2.22 3.39 -16.84
CA THR A 119 2.49 1.98 -16.48
C THR A 119 3.19 1.21 -17.57
N LEU A 120 3.33 1.79 -18.78
CA LEU A 120 3.96 1.12 -19.91
C LEU A 120 5.44 1.49 -19.94
N GLU A 121 6.29 0.49 -20.07
CA GLU A 121 7.73 0.74 -20.13
C GLU A 121 8.09 1.55 -21.38
N ASP A 122 9.14 2.37 -21.29
CA ASP A 122 9.53 3.29 -22.36
C ASP A 122 9.79 2.54 -23.68
N HIS A 123 10.40 1.35 -23.60
CA HIS A 123 10.69 0.51 -24.76
C HIS A 123 9.41 -0.04 -25.42
N GLU A 124 8.43 -0.48 -24.63
CA GLU A 124 7.13 -0.96 -25.12
C GLU A 124 6.34 0.17 -25.76
N ARG A 125 6.37 1.37 -25.16
CA ARG A 125 5.72 2.56 -25.72
C ARG A 125 6.28 2.93 -27.09
N ILE A 126 7.59 2.89 -27.25
CA ILE A 126 8.27 3.18 -28.52
C ILE A 126 7.87 2.14 -29.58
N ARG A 127 7.86 0.85 -29.22
CA ARG A 127 7.43 -0.23 -30.11
C ARG A 127 5.98 -0.11 -30.56
N LEU A 128 5.04 0.17 -29.64
CA LEU A 128 3.63 0.37 -29.98
C LEU A 128 3.43 1.61 -30.85
N THR A 129 4.19 2.67 -30.61
CA THR A 129 4.14 3.89 -31.43
C THR A 129 4.64 3.63 -32.85
N ALA A 130 5.74 2.90 -33.01
CA ALA A 130 6.25 2.47 -34.32
C ALA A 130 5.16 1.67 -35.07
N ARG A 131 4.57 0.66 -34.42
CA ARG A 131 3.51 -0.15 -35.02
C ARG A 131 2.28 0.66 -35.38
N ARG A 132 1.92 1.65 -34.56
CA ARG A 132 0.79 2.55 -34.81
C ARG A 132 0.98 3.36 -36.11
N VAL A 133 2.21 3.69 -36.47
CA VAL A 133 2.53 4.37 -37.74
C VAL A 133 2.85 3.39 -38.89
N GLY A 134 2.65 2.08 -38.66
CA GLY A 134 2.95 1.04 -39.65
C GLY A 134 4.45 0.75 -39.83
N LEU A 135 5.28 1.16 -38.87
CA LEU A 135 6.72 0.90 -38.86
C LEU A 135 7.06 -0.15 -37.81
N GLU A 136 8.06 -0.98 -38.09
CA GLU A 136 8.66 -1.85 -37.08
C GLU A 136 9.91 -1.19 -36.51
N LEU A 137 10.15 -1.46 -35.23
CA LEU A 137 11.31 -0.89 -34.54
C LEU A 137 12.61 -1.51 -35.10
N PRO A 138 13.63 -0.73 -35.46
CA PRO A 138 14.91 -1.27 -35.94
C PRO A 138 15.56 -2.25 -34.96
N LYS A 139 16.22 -3.31 -35.49
CA LYS A 139 16.86 -4.36 -34.68
C LYS A 139 17.91 -3.80 -33.72
N ASP A 140 18.72 -2.86 -34.17
CA ASP A 140 19.75 -2.20 -33.34
C ASP A 140 19.15 -1.52 -32.10
N ILE A 141 17.93 -0.98 -32.22
CA ILE A 141 17.23 -0.34 -31.09
C ILE A 141 16.62 -1.40 -30.16
N GLN A 142 16.12 -2.51 -30.71
CA GLN A 142 15.62 -3.64 -29.92
C GLN A 142 16.74 -4.29 -29.09
N GLU A 143 17.91 -4.51 -29.70
CA GLU A 143 19.09 -5.07 -29.03
C GLU A 143 19.62 -4.15 -27.93
N ARG A 144 19.58 -2.83 -28.15
CA ARG A 144 19.92 -1.85 -27.11
C ARG A 144 19.00 -1.93 -25.90
N PHE A 145 17.68 -2.08 -26.11
CA PHE A 145 16.73 -2.23 -25.01
C PHE A 145 16.93 -3.56 -24.27
N GLN A 146 17.17 -4.66 -24.98
CA GLN A 146 17.50 -5.96 -24.37
C GLN A 146 18.75 -5.88 -23.50
N LYS A 147 19.79 -5.17 -23.95
CA LYS A 147 21.02 -4.98 -23.19
C LYS A 147 20.81 -4.11 -21.94
N GLU A 148 19.94 -3.10 -22.02
CA GLU A 148 19.57 -2.26 -20.88
C GLU A 148 18.79 -3.05 -19.81
N ASP A 149 17.90 -3.97 -20.22
CA ASP A 149 17.18 -4.88 -19.31
C ASP A 149 18.12 -5.89 -18.64
N GLU A 150 19.07 -6.47 -19.38
CA GLU A 150 20.09 -7.39 -18.86
C GLU A 150 21.03 -6.72 -17.84
N LEU A 151 21.32 -5.42 -18.01
CA LEU A 151 22.11 -4.62 -17.08
C LEU A 151 21.35 -4.25 -15.80
N ALA A 152 20.02 -4.23 -15.83
CA ALA A 152 19.17 -3.89 -14.69
C ALA A 152 19.02 -5.07 -13.70
N ASP A 153 18.99 -6.31 -14.19
CA ASP A 153 18.89 -7.53 -13.35
C ASP A 153 20.25 -7.93 -12.75
N ASN A 154 21.33 -7.72 -13.50
CA ASN A 154 22.70 -7.88 -13.02
C ASN A 154 23.19 -6.56 -12.42
N GLY A 155 22.64 -6.17 -11.27
CA GLY A 155 23.15 -5.04 -10.48
C GLY A 155 24.69 -5.13 -10.36
N PRO A 156 25.41 -4.00 -10.31
CA PRO A 156 26.87 -4.02 -10.33
C PRO A 156 27.32 -4.90 -9.18
N ASN A 157 27.92 -6.06 -9.49
CA ASN A 157 28.62 -6.84 -8.50
C ASN A 157 29.84 -5.99 -8.13
N VAL A 158 29.68 -5.17 -7.09
CA VAL A 158 30.76 -4.41 -6.47
C VAL A 158 31.59 -5.39 -5.64
N ASP A 159 32.20 -6.37 -6.32
CA ASP A 159 33.40 -7.04 -5.84
C ASP A 159 34.57 -6.10 -6.14
N GLU A 160 34.52 -4.89 -5.57
CA GLU A 160 35.66 -4.00 -5.51
C GLU A 160 36.58 -4.60 -4.44
N LYS A 161 37.44 -5.51 -4.91
CA LYS A 161 38.61 -6.01 -4.19
C LYS A 161 39.24 -4.82 -3.47
N THR A 162 39.24 -4.88 -2.15
CA THR A 162 40.08 -4.03 -1.31
C THR A 162 41.52 -4.27 -1.73
N ASP A 163 42.09 -3.39 -2.56
CA ASP A 163 43.52 -3.38 -2.83
C ASP A 163 44.23 -3.04 -1.51
N ASN A 164 44.85 -4.09 -1.00
CA ASN A 164 45.54 -4.17 0.26
C ASN A 164 46.96 -3.61 0.07
N ASP A 165 47.08 -2.33 -0.23
CA ASP A 165 48.35 -1.61 -0.27
C ASP A 165 48.41 -0.61 0.89
N ARG A 166 48.44 -1.16 2.11
CA ARG A 166 49.04 -0.48 3.25
C ARG A 166 50.26 -1.28 3.69
N ASP A 167 51.36 -0.54 3.84
CA ASP A 167 52.55 -0.89 4.61
C ASP A 167 53.60 -1.74 3.90
N ASN A 168 54.34 -1.11 2.97
CA ASN A 168 55.78 -1.35 2.89
C ASN A 168 56.54 -0.13 2.36
N LYS A 169 56.84 0.86 3.22
CA LYS A 169 58.10 1.60 3.18
C LYS A 169 58.39 2.33 4.48
#